data_AF-A0A2P5YN45-F1
#
_entry.id   AF-A0A2P5YN45-F1
#
_cell.length_a   1.000
_cell.length_b   1.000
_cell.length_c   1.000
_cell.angle_alpha   90.00
_cell.angle_beta   90.00
_cell.angle_gamma   90.00
#
_symmetry.space_group_name_H-M   'P 1'
#
loop_
_entity.id
_entity.type
_entity.pdbx_description
1 polymer ?
#
loop_
_entity_poly.entity_id
_entity_poly.type
_entity_poly.pdbx_seq_one_letter_code
_entity_poly.pdbx_strand_id
1 'polypeptide(L)'
;MELVSSVTGADEEGQSRQRVLVYAAKRYAAALEKNPEDYDALYNWALVLQESADNVSPDSTSPSKDDLLEEACKKYNDATRLCPTLHDAFYNWAIAISDRAKMRGRTKEAEELWEQATKNYEKAVQLNWNSPQALNNWGLALQELSAIVSAREKQKIVKTAISKFRAAIRLQFDFHRAIYNLGTVLYALAEDSVQTGTTNPKEMSSNELYSQSAIYIAAAHALKPNYSVYSSALKLVHSMVSI
;
A
#
# COMPACT_ATOMS: atom_id res chain seq x y z
N MET A 1 -2.84 25.12 -5.14
CA MET A 1 -3.04 25.43 -6.58
C MET A 1 -1.71 25.49 -7.32
N GLU A 2 -0.74 26.26 -6.80
CA GLU A 2 0.58 26.42 -7.43
C GLU A 2 1.31 25.10 -7.68
N LEU A 3 1.27 24.16 -6.72
CA LEU A 3 1.92 22.85 -6.85
C LEU A 3 1.45 22.05 -8.08
N VAL A 4 0.14 21.98 -8.37
CA VAL A 4 -0.34 21.19 -9.52
C VAL A 4 0.00 21.88 -10.85
N SER A 5 0.01 23.22 -10.88
CA SER A 5 0.32 23.99 -12.09
C SER A 5 1.79 23.95 -12.51
N SER A 6 2.70 23.65 -11.59
CA SER A 6 4.14 23.61 -11.86
C SER A 6 4.66 22.22 -12.26
N VAL A 7 3.82 21.17 -12.20
CA VAL A 7 4.18 19.83 -12.67
C VAL A 7 4.37 19.82 -14.18
N THR A 8 5.50 19.25 -14.62
CA THR A 8 5.78 18.97 -16.03
C THR A 8 5.75 17.46 -16.26
N GLY A 9 4.92 17.01 -17.20
CA GLY A 9 4.84 15.60 -17.59
C GLY A 9 6.06 15.17 -18.40
N ALA A 10 6.50 13.92 -18.20
CA ALA A 10 7.70 13.37 -18.85
C ALA A 10 7.54 13.13 -20.37
N ASP A 11 6.32 12.94 -20.86
CA ASP A 11 5.98 12.72 -22.26
C ASP A 11 4.71 13.51 -22.68
N GLU A 12 4.33 13.43 -23.96
CA GLU A 12 3.16 14.15 -24.49
C GLU A 12 1.84 13.73 -23.82
N GLU A 13 1.73 12.44 -23.45
CA GLU A 13 0.56 11.91 -22.75
C GLU A 13 0.49 12.48 -21.33
N GLY A 14 1.59 12.45 -20.59
CA GLY A 14 1.72 13.01 -19.24
C GLY A 14 1.49 14.52 -19.22
N GLN A 15 1.96 15.26 -20.24
CA GLN A 15 1.65 16.69 -20.38
C GLN A 15 0.15 16.92 -20.63
N SER A 16 -0.47 16.09 -21.46
CA SER A 16 -1.91 16.16 -21.73
C SER A 16 -2.73 15.84 -20.49
N ARG A 17 -2.36 14.80 -19.75
CA ARG A 17 -2.94 14.43 -18.46
C ARG A 17 -2.79 15.55 -17.45
N GLN A 18 -1.61 16.15 -17.36
CA GLN A 18 -1.36 17.24 -16.42
C GLN A 18 -2.22 18.48 -16.70
N ARG A 19 -2.47 18.82 -17.97
CA ARG A 19 -3.41 19.91 -18.31
C ARG A 19 -4.82 19.66 -17.76
N VAL A 20 -5.30 18.42 -17.83
CA VAL A 20 -6.60 18.02 -17.29
C VAL A 20 -6.60 18.09 -15.76
N LEU A 21 -5.53 17.61 -15.11
CA LEU A 21 -5.39 17.67 -13.65
C LEU A 21 -5.33 19.10 -13.12
N VAL A 22 -4.60 19.99 -13.80
CA VAL A 22 -4.57 21.42 -13.48
C VAL A 22 -5.96 22.02 -13.58
N TYR A 23 -6.71 21.73 -14.64
CA TYR A 23 -8.08 22.19 -14.80
C TYR A 23 -8.98 21.70 -13.65
N ALA A 24 -8.94 20.41 -13.34
CA ALA A 24 -9.71 19.81 -12.25
C ALA A 24 -9.36 20.46 -10.89
N ALA A 25 -8.07 20.63 -10.58
CA ALA A 25 -7.63 21.32 -9.37
C ALA A 25 -8.20 22.74 -9.26
N LYS A 26 -8.25 23.51 -10.36
CA LYS A 26 -8.88 24.85 -10.35
C LYS A 26 -10.37 24.78 -10.01
N ARG A 27 -11.07 23.77 -10.53
CA ARG A 27 -12.50 23.58 -10.30
C ARG A 27 -12.78 23.25 -8.83
N TYR A 28 -12.00 22.35 -8.23
CA TYR A 28 -12.13 22.02 -6.81
C TYR A 28 -11.72 23.17 -5.90
N ALA A 29 -10.66 23.91 -6.23
CA ALA A 29 -10.30 25.13 -5.50
C ALA A 29 -11.44 26.16 -5.49
N ALA A 30 -12.03 26.45 -6.65
CA ALA A 30 -13.16 27.37 -6.76
C ALA A 30 -14.44 26.86 -6.08
N ALA A 31 -14.63 25.53 -5.98
CA ALA A 31 -15.72 24.95 -5.21
C ALA A 31 -15.53 25.21 -3.71
N LEU A 32 -14.30 25.02 -3.20
CA LEU A 32 -13.97 25.23 -1.79
C LEU A 32 -13.94 26.70 -1.37
N GLU A 33 -13.66 27.63 -2.28
CA GLU A 33 -13.88 29.06 -2.03
C GLU A 33 -15.35 29.40 -1.77
N LYS A 34 -16.26 28.68 -2.43
CA LYS A 34 -17.72 28.87 -2.26
C LYS A 34 -18.27 28.09 -1.07
N ASN A 35 -17.74 26.90 -0.84
CA ASN A 35 -18.13 26.02 0.25
C ASN A 35 -16.90 25.31 0.84
N PRO A 36 -16.27 25.86 1.89
CA PRO A 36 -15.11 25.25 2.52
C PRO A 36 -15.37 23.88 3.17
N GLU A 37 -16.64 23.53 3.39
CA GLU A 37 -17.06 22.26 4.00
C GLU A 37 -17.45 21.19 2.95
N ASP A 38 -17.15 21.42 1.67
CA ASP A 38 -17.34 20.44 0.61
C ASP A 38 -16.28 19.34 0.69
N TYR A 39 -16.58 18.30 1.47
CA TYR A 39 -15.68 17.16 1.66
C TYR A 39 -15.42 16.39 0.35
N ASP A 40 -16.38 16.38 -0.58
CA ASP A 40 -16.24 15.71 -1.88
C ASP A 40 -15.24 16.47 -2.75
N ALA A 41 -15.28 17.80 -2.75
CA ALA A 41 -14.28 18.62 -3.43
C ALA A 41 -12.88 18.44 -2.82
N LEU A 42 -12.76 18.36 -1.49
CA LEU A 42 -11.48 18.06 -0.81
C LEU A 42 -10.95 16.69 -1.20
N TYR A 43 -11.79 15.66 -1.12
CA TYR A 43 -11.42 14.28 -1.49
C TYR A 43 -10.97 14.18 -2.94
N ASN A 44 -11.72 14.74 -3.88
CA ASN A 44 -11.37 14.68 -5.29
C ASN A 44 -10.14 15.53 -5.63
N TRP A 45 -9.92 16.64 -4.92
CA TRP A 45 -8.67 17.39 -5.08
C TRP A 45 -7.46 16.58 -4.57
N ALA A 46 -7.60 15.84 -3.48
CA ALA A 46 -6.55 14.94 -3.00
C ALA A 46 -6.19 13.86 -4.05
N LEU A 47 -7.19 13.29 -4.73
CA LEU A 47 -6.96 12.36 -5.85
C LEU A 47 -6.20 13.02 -7.01
N VAL A 48 -6.57 14.25 -7.39
CA VAL A 48 -5.87 15.01 -8.44
C VAL A 48 -4.41 15.26 -8.05
N LEU A 49 -4.14 15.54 -6.78
CA LEU A 49 -2.78 15.73 -6.26
C LEU A 49 -1.97 14.45 -6.33
N GLN A 50 -2.52 13.30 -5.94
CA GLN A 50 -1.84 12.00 -6.08
C GLN A 50 -1.54 11.66 -7.54
N GLU A 51 -2.52 11.80 -8.42
CA GLU A 51 -2.33 11.54 -9.85
C GLU A 51 -1.30 12.49 -10.46
N SER A 52 -1.28 13.77 -10.02
CA SER A 52 -0.23 14.71 -10.43
C SER A 52 1.14 14.28 -9.92
N ALA A 53 1.22 13.70 -8.72
CA ALA A 53 2.47 13.21 -8.12
C ALA A 53 3.08 12.05 -8.93
N ASP A 54 2.24 11.22 -9.56
CA ASP A 54 2.69 10.15 -10.46
C ASP A 54 3.12 10.65 -11.85
N ASN A 55 2.66 11.84 -12.24
CA ASN A 55 3.07 12.48 -13.50
C ASN A 55 4.32 13.38 -13.36
N VAL A 56 4.85 13.56 -12.14
CA VAL A 56 6.06 14.35 -11.92
C VAL A 56 7.26 13.69 -12.60
N SER A 57 7.97 14.45 -13.43
CA SER A 57 9.24 14.01 -13.99
C SER A 57 10.23 13.62 -12.87
N PRO A 58 10.97 12.50 -12.98
CA PRO A 58 11.96 12.11 -11.97
C PRO A 58 13.01 13.17 -11.65
N ASP A 59 13.30 14.05 -12.61
CA ASP A 59 14.28 15.14 -12.48
C ASP A 59 13.70 16.43 -11.89
N SER A 60 12.38 16.48 -11.67
CA SER A 60 11.70 17.66 -11.11
C SER A 60 12.02 17.82 -9.62
N THR A 61 12.66 18.94 -9.28
CA THR A 61 12.97 19.29 -7.89
C THR A 61 11.89 20.15 -7.23
N SER A 62 11.01 20.79 -8.01
CA SER A 62 9.88 21.56 -7.49
C SER A 62 8.76 21.67 -8.54
N PRO A 63 7.55 21.17 -8.25
CA PRO A 63 7.18 20.41 -7.06
C PRO A 63 7.80 19.01 -7.13
N SER A 64 8.20 18.46 -5.98
CA SER A 64 8.58 17.06 -5.89
C SER A 64 7.32 16.19 -5.78
N LYS A 65 7.46 14.89 -6.08
CA LYS A 65 6.40 13.91 -5.83
C LYS A 65 5.96 13.89 -4.35
N ASP A 66 6.89 14.07 -3.40
CA ASP A 66 6.57 14.11 -1.97
C ASP A 66 5.74 15.35 -1.59
N ASP A 67 6.02 16.52 -2.17
CA ASP A 67 5.24 17.75 -1.90
C ASP A 67 3.76 17.58 -2.28
N LEU A 68 3.51 16.95 -3.44
CA LEU A 68 2.14 16.69 -3.91
C LEU A 68 1.43 15.64 -3.06
N LEU A 69 2.14 14.58 -2.66
CA LEU A 69 1.59 13.55 -1.77
C LEU A 69 1.29 14.10 -0.37
N GLU A 70 2.14 15.00 0.15
CA GLU A 70 1.88 15.67 1.43
C GLU A 70 0.63 16.55 1.36
N GLU A 71 0.48 17.35 0.30
CA GLU A 71 -0.71 18.17 0.11
C GLU A 71 -1.97 17.29 -0.08
N ALA A 72 -1.85 16.17 -0.79
CA ALA A 72 -2.94 15.19 -0.89
C ALA A 72 -3.35 14.65 0.49
N CYS A 73 -2.37 14.30 1.33
CA CYS A 73 -2.61 13.85 2.70
C CYS A 73 -3.38 14.88 3.54
N LYS A 74 -3.02 16.17 3.42
CA LYS A 74 -3.75 17.26 4.10
C LYS A 74 -5.21 17.34 3.64
N LYS A 75 -5.45 17.26 2.33
CA LYS A 75 -6.81 17.29 1.76
C LYS A 75 -7.64 16.08 2.15
N TYR A 76 -7.06 14.87 2.22
CA TYR A 76 -7.75 13.69 2.76
C TYR A 76 -8.08 13.83 4.24
N ASN A 77 -7.16 14.35 5.04
CA ASN A 77 -7.41 14.62 6.46
C ASN A 77 -8.59 15.60 6.65
N ASP A 78 -8.64 16.66 5.86
CA ASP A 78 -9.76 17.62 5.92
C ASP A 78 -11.08 16.98 5.46
N ALA A 79 -11.06 16.21 4.36
CA ALA A 79 -12.25 15.49 3.89
C ALA A 79 -12.79 14.49 4.93
N THR A 80 -11.91 13.73 5.59
CA THR A 80 -12.30 12.75 6.62
C THR A 80 -12.73 13.39 7.94
N ARG A 81 -12.26 14.61 8.24
CA ARG A 81 -12.79 15.40 9.36
C ARG A 81 -14.23 15.84 9.13
N LEU A 82 -14.56 16.23 7.90
CA LEU A 82 -15.92 16.64 7.53
C LEU A 82 -16.86 15.45 7.33
N CYS A 83 -16.34 14.34 6.77
CA CYS A 83 -17.08 13.09 6.59
C CYS A 83 -16.29 11.89 7.17
N PRO A 84 -16.42 11.60 8.49
CA PRO A 84 -15.68 10.52 9.17
C PRO A 84 -16.03 9.10 8.72
N THR A 85 -17.03 8.95 7.85
CA THR A 85 -17.47 7.68 7.27
C THR A 85 -17.01 7.49 5.83
N LEU A 86 -16.25 8.44 5.26
CA LEU A 86 -15.74 8.37 3.89
C LEU A 86 -14.58 7.37 3.78
N HIS A 87 -14.91 6.08 3.67
CA HIS A 87 -13.92 5.01 3.64
C HIS A 87 -12.91 5.13 2.49
N ASP A 88 -13.34 5.65 1.33
CA ASP A 88 -12.47 5.82 0.16
C ASP A 88 -11.40 6.88 0.42
N ALA A 89 -11.70 7.94 1.17
CA ALA A 89 -10.70 8.92 1.58
C ALA A 89 -9.67 8.29 2.52
N PHE A 90 -10.09 7.50 3.53
CA PHE A 90 -9.14 6.78 4.39
C PHE A 90 -8.27 5.79 3.59
N TYR A 91 -8.85 5.06 2.64
CA TYR A 91 -8.12 4.10 1.81
C TYR A 91 -7.08 4.78 0.90
N ASN A 92 -7.48 5.82 0.16
CA ASN A 92 -6.57 6.52 -0.75
C ASN A 92 -5.54 7.37 0.02
N TRP A 93 -5.90 7.89 1.18
CA TRP A 93 -4.95 8.53 2.08
C TRP A 93 -3.87 7.56 2.56
N ALA A 94 -4.26 6.33 2.93
CA ALA A 94 -3.30 5.29 3.30
C ALA A 94 -2.33 4.95 2.15
N ILE A 95 -2.81 4.95 0.90
CA ILE A 95 -1.96 4.78 -0.29
C ILE A 95 -0.96 5.94 -0.39
N ALA A 96 -1.43 7.20 -0.30
CA ALA A 96 -0.56 8.37 -0.36
C ALA A 96 0.55 8.33 0.71
N ILE A 97 0.18 7.99 1.96
CA ILE A 97 1.14 7.84 3.06
C ILE A 97 2.12 6.69 2.78
N SER A 98 1.64 5.56 2.25
CA SER A 98 2.48 4.41 1.91
C SER A 98 3.53 4.79 0.86
N ASP A 99 3.17 5.59 -0.14
CA ASP A 99 4.12 6.03 -1.17
C ASP A 99 5.15 7.00 -0.62
N ARG A 100 4.75 7.91 0.29
CA ARG A 100 5.71 8.74 1.04
C ARG A 100 6.66 7.90 1.89
N ALA A 101 6.15 6.86 2.58
CA ALA A 101 6.96 5.97 3.39
C ALA A 101 8.04 5.25 2.57
N LYS A 102 7.68 4.74 1.37
CA LYS A 102 8.63 4.11 0.45
C LYS A 102 9.76 5.06 0.04
N MET A 103 9.46 6.34 -0.20
CA MET A 103 10.46 7.34 -0.59
C MET A 103 11.46 7.63 0.53
N ARG A 104 11.11 7.34 1.80
CA ARG A 104 11.98 7.50 2.96
C ARG A 104 12.79 6.24 3.29
N GLY A 105 12.52 5.11 2.65
CA GLY A 105 13.28 3.87 2.83
C GLY A 105 13.18 3.31 4.26
N ARG A 106 14.31 3.04 4.90
CA ARG A 106 14.40 2.41 6.24
C ARG A 106 14.76 3.43 7.33
N THR A 107 13.98 4.50 7.43
CA THR A 107 14.18 5.57 8.44
C THR A 107 13.08 5.55 9.50
N LYS A 108 13.27 6.29 10.59
CA LYS A 108 12.23 6.45 11.63
C LYS A 108 10.99 7.16 11.08
N GLU A 109 11.18 8.14 10.19
CA GLU A 109 10.08 8.80 9.50
C GLU A 109 9.28 7.80 8.64
N ALA A 110 9.94 6.88 7.94
CA ALA A 110 9.24 5.82 7.20
C ALA A 110 8.42 4.92 8.12
N GLU A 111 8.94 4.58 9.30
CA GLU A 111 8.21 3.81 10.32
C GLU A 111 6.93 4.53 10.77
N GLU A 112 7.02 5.81 11.11
CA GLU A 112 5.87 6.63 11.51
C GLU A 112 4.83 6.74 10.38
N LEU A 113 5.27 6.89 9.14
CA LEU A 113 4.39 6.91 7.98
C LEU A 113 3.71 5.56 7.77
N TRP A 114 4.44 4.44 7.86
CA TRP A 114 3.84 3.11 7.76
C TRP A 114 2.81 2.84 8.88
N GLU A 115 3.08 3.27 10.11
CA GLU A 115 2.10 3.22 11.19
C GLU A 115 0.84 4.05 10.89
N GLN A 116 1.00 5.25 10.34
CA GLN A 116 -0.13 6.08 9.92
C GLN A 116 -0.91 5.45 8.77
N ALA A 117 -0.23 4.88 7.78
CA ALA A 117 -0.88 4.18 6.66
C ALA A 117 -1.70 2.99 7.16
N THR A 118 -1.14 2.18 8.06
CA THR A 118 -1.84 1.00 8.61
C THR A 118 -3.09 1.39 9.42
N LYS A 119 -3.05 2.48 10.18
CA LYS A 119 -4.24 3.03 10.89
C LYS A 119 -5.33 3.50 9.92
N ASN A 120 -4.93 4.15 8.82
CA ASN A 120 -5.89 4.61 7.80
C ASN A 120 -6.51 3.43 7.03
N TYR A 121 -5.72 2.41 6.65
CA TYR A 121 -6.26 1.18 6.07
C TYR A 121 -7.19 0.46 7.04
N GLU A 122 -6.84 0.38 8.33
CA GLU A 122 -7.71 -0.20 9.34
C GLU A 122 -9.05 0.53 9.39
N LYS A 123 -9.04 1.87 9.42
CA LYS A 123 -10.25 2.68 9.44
C LYS A 123 -11.09 2.49 8.18
N ALA A 124 -10.46 2.45 7.01
CA ALA A 124 -11.15 2.17 5.75
C ALA A 124 -11.85 0.80 5.75
N VAL A 125 -11.17 -0.25 6.23
CA VAL A 125 -11.73 -1.60 6.33
C VAL A 125 -12.82 -1.69 7.41
N GLN A 126 -12.70 -0.96 8.53
CA GLN A 126 -13.76 -0.89 9.53
C GLN A 126 -15.06 -0.28 8.98
N LEU A 127 -14.93 0.74 8.12
CA LEU A 127 -16.07 1.39 7.47
C LEU A 127 -16.62 0.59 6.28
N ASN A 128 -15.75 -0.11 5.54
CA ASN A 128 -16.10 -0.98 4.43
C ASN A 128 -15.32 -2.31 4.51
N TRP A 129 -15.91 -3.28 5.20
CA TRP A 129 -15.28 -4.57 5.49
C TRP A 129 -15.15 -5.48 4.26
N ASN A 130 -15.91 -5.21 3.19
CA ASN A 130 -16.00 -6.08 2.00
C ASN A 130 -15.06 -5.63 0.87
N SER A 131 -13.81 -5.26 1.19
CA SER A 131 -12.80 -4.83 0.22
C SER A 131 -11.56 -5.72 0.29
N PRO A 132 -11.43 -6.73 -0.60
CA PRO A 132 -10.21 -7.52 -0.73
C PRO A 132 -8.96 -6.66 -0.97
N GLN A 133 -9.08 -5.62 -1.80
CA GLN A 133 -8.00 -4.70 -2.16
C GLN A 133 -7.51 -3.92 -0.94
N ALA A 134 -8.42 -3.38 -0.12
CA ALA A 134 -8.04 -2.68 1.12
C ALA A 134 -7.35 -3.60 2.12
N LEU A 135 -7.86 -4.83 2.30
CA LEU A 135 -7.22 -5.83 3.16
C LEU A 135 -5.83 -6.24 2.64
N ASN A 136 -5.67 -6.43 1.33
CA ASN A 136 -4.37 -6.74 0.75
C ASN A 136 -3.37 -5.60 0.93
N ASN A 137 -3.77 -4.35 0.68
CA ASN A 137 -2.87 -3.21 0.81
C ASN A 137 -2.53 -2.92 2.28
N TRP A 138 -3.46 -3.17 3.20
CA TRP A 138 -3.16 -3.15 4.63
C TRP A 138 -2.11 -4.19 5.00
N GLY A 139 -2.26 -5.43 4.51
CA GLY A 139 -1.28 -6.49 4.70
C GLY A 139 0.10 -6.13 4.16
N LEU A 140 0.17 -5.50 2.98
CA LEU A 140 1.41 -5.01 2.39
C LEU A 140 2.06 -3.92 3.24
N ALA A 141 1.30 -2.92 3.71
CA ALA A 141 1.82 -1.87 4.57
C ALA A 141 2.37 -2.42 5.90
N LEU A 142 1.69 -3.43 6.48
CA LEU A 142 2.19 -4.14 7.66
C LEU A 142 3.47 -4.92 7.35
N GLN A 143 3.58 -5.55 6.18
CA GLN A 143 4.80 -6.25 5.77
C GLN A 143 5.99 -5.29 5.64
N GLU A 144 5.79 -4.13 5.01
CA GLU A 144 6.81 -3.07 4.90
C GLU A 144 7.21 -2.53 6.28
N LEU A 145 6.24 -2.23 7.14
CA LEU A 145 6.50 -1.84 8.53
C LEU A 145 7.34 -2.90 9.27
N SER A 146 6.99 -4.18 9.10
CA SER A 146 7.69 -5.29 9.77
C SER A 146 9.17 -5.42 9.38
N ALA A 147 9.55 -4.92 8.19
CA ALA A 147 10.92 -4.97 7.70
C ALA A 147 11.84 -3.92 8.33
N ILE A 148 11.29 -2.92 9.01
CA ILE A 148 12.04 -1.77 9.56
C ILE A 148 11.90 -1.60 11.08
N VAL A 149 10.94 -2.26 11.72
CA VAL A 149 10.75 -2.25 13.18
C VAL A 149 11.67 -3.23 13.92
N SER A 150 11.68 -3.15 15.26
CA SER A 150 12.40 -4.09 16.11
C SER A 150 11.88 -5.53 15.99
N ALA A 151 12.75 -6.51 16.25
CA ALA A 151 12.38 -7.94 16.21
C ALA A 151 11.21 -8.28 17.16
N ARG A 152 11.10 -7.55 18.28
CA ARG A 152 10.00 -7.72 19.26
C ARG A 152 8.65 -7.37 18.66
N GLU A 153 8.58 -6.33 17.84
CA GLU A 153 7.33 -5.85 17.24
C GLU A 153 7.01 -6.57 15.93
N LYS A 154 8.06 -6.91 15.17
CA LYS A 154 7.99 -7.61 13.89
C LYS A 154 7.05 -8.81 13.93
N GLN A 155 7.17 -9.67 14.94
CA GLN A 155 6.37 -10.90 15.02
C GLN A 155 4.86 -10.63 15.09
N LYS A 156 4.43 -9.62 15.86
CA LYS A 156 3.02 -9.24 15.98
C LYS A 156 2.50 -8.64 14.68
N ILE A 157 3.31 -7.80 14.04
CA ILE A 157 2.96 -7.14 12.79
C ILE A 157 2.82 -8.17 11.66
N VAL A 158 3.78 -9.10 11.52
CA VAL A 158 3.73 -10.18 10.52
C VAL A 158 2.50 -11.06 10.69
N LYS A 159 2.17 -11.46 11.92
CA LYS A 159 0.95 -12.24 12.21
C LYS A 159 -0.32 -11.48 11.78
N THR A 160 -0.32 -10.16 11.96
CA THR A 160 -1.43 -9.31 11.52
C THR A 160 -1.50 -9.23 10.00
N ALA A 161 -0.37 -9.04 9.31
CA ALA A 161 -0.29 -9.02 7.84
C ALA A 161 -0.84 -10.31 7.22
N ILE A 162 -0.40 -11.48 7.73
CA ILE A 162 -0.91 -12.81 7.33
C ILE A 162 -2.44 -12.88 7.48
N SER A 163 -2.97 -12.38 8.60
CA SER A 163 -4.42 -12.35 8.84
C SER A 163 -5.16 -11.52 7.80
N LYS A 164 -4.61 -10.35 7.39
CA LYS A 164 -5.21 -9.48 6.38
C LYS A 164 -5.17 -10.11 4.99
N PHE A 165 -4.06 -10.72 4.57
CA PHE A 165 -4.02 -11.43 3.30
C PHE A 165 -5.00 -12.61 3.27
N ARG A 166 -5.08 -13.39 4.35
CA ARG A 166 -6.08 -14.47 4.47
C ARG A 166 -7.52 -13.93 4.40
N ALA A 167 -7.80 -12.79 5.03
CA ALA A 167 -9.11 -12.16 4.95
C ALA A 167 -9.43 -11.70 3.51
N ALA A 168 -8.48 -11.10 2.79
CA ALA A 168 -8.64 -10.73 1.38
C ALA A 168 -8.96 -11.95 0.51
N ILE A 169 -8.24 -13.07 0.71
CA ILE A 169 -8.48 -14.33 -0.02
C ILE A 169 -9.85 -14.94 0.32
N ARG A 170 -10.33 -14.81 1.56
CA ARG A 170 -11.67 -15.28 1.93
C ARG A 170 -12.78 -14.49 1.23
N LEU A 171 -12.58 -13.18 1.03
CA LEU A 171 -13.53 -12.36 0.28
C LEU A 171 -13.46 -12.60 -1.23
N GLN A 172 -12.25 -12.85 -1.75
CA GLN A 172 -12.01 -13.15 -3.15
C GLN A 172 -10.96 -14.27 -3.30
N PHE A 173 -11.43 -15.49 -3.52
CA PHE A 173 -10.57 -16.69 -3.52
C PHE A 173 -9.56 -16.75 -4.67
N ASP A 174 -9.82 -16.04 -5.77
CA ASP A 174 -8.95 -15.94 -6.93
C ASP A 174 -8.08 -14.67 -6.93
N PHE A 175 -8.01 -13.96 -5.78
CA PHE A 175 -7.22 -12.74 -5.67
C PHE A 175 -5.72 -13.02 -5.61
N HIS A 176 -5.15 -13.30 -6.79
CA HIS A 176 -3.78 -13.77 -6.96
C HIS A 176 -2.72 -12.87 -6.29
N ARG A 177 -2.95 -11.55 -6.19
CA ARG A 177 -2.02 -10.64 -5.49
C ARG A 177 -1.97 -10.92 -3.99
N ALA A 178 -3.12 -11.12 -3.34
CA ALA A 178 -3.17 -11.47 -1.91
C ALA A 178 -2.62 -12.86 -1.64
N ILE A 179 -2.89 -13.82 -2.53
CA ILE A 179 -2.31 -15.17 -2.48
C ILE A 179 -0.79 -15.11 -2.57
N TYR A 180 -0.25 -14.38 -3.56
CA TYR A 180 1.19 -14.18 -3.72
C TYR A 180 1.81 -13.53 -2.48
N ASN A 181 1.22 -12.45 -1.99
CA ASN A 181 1.72 -11.72 -0.82
C ASN A 181 1.67 -12.58 0.46
N LEU A 182 0.66 -13.43 0.61
CA LEU A 182 0.62 -14.42 1.69
C LEU A 182 1.78 -15.42 1.56
N GLY A 183 2.07 -15.89 0.36
CA GLY A 183 3.19 -16.78 0.09
C GLY A 183 4.54 -16.13 0.45
N THR A 184 4.76 -14.88 0.05
CA THR A 184 6.02 -14.17 0.33
C THR A 184 6.22 -13.85 1.81
N VAL A 185 5.16 -13.46 2.53
CA VAL A 185 5.28 -13.20 3.98
C VAL A 185 5.52 -14.50 4.78
N LEU A 186 4.94 -15.63 4.35
CA LEU A 186 5.22 -16.94 4.95
C LEU A 186 6.64 -17.41 4.69
N TYR A 187 7.17 -17.14 3.48
CA TYR A 187 8.57 -17.40 3.16
C TYR A 187 9.50 -16.61 4.09
N ALA A 188 9.29 -15.30 4.21
CA ALA A 188 10.10 -14.44 5.06
C ALA A 188 10.04 -14.87 6.55
N LEU A 189 8.86 -15.31 7.01
CA LEU A 189 8.71 -15.83 8.37
C LEU A 189 9.46 -17.16 8.57
N ALA A 190 9.55 -18.01 7.53
CA ALA A 190 10.35 -19.23 7.57
C ALA A 190 11.85 -18.90 7.72
N GLU A 191 12.37 -17.97 6.90
CA GLU A 191 13.76 -17.51 6.96
C GLU A 191 14.12 -16.93 8.35
N ASP A 192 13.26 -16.07 8.90
CA ASP A 192 13.45 -15.51 10.23
C ASP A 192 13.47 -16.60 11.32
N SER A 193 12.60 -17.60 11.19
CA SER A 193 12.52 -18.72 12.13
C SER A 193 13.80 -19.57 12.10
N VAL A 194 14.35 -19.84 10.91
CA VAL A 194 15.64 -20.53 10.75
C VAL A 194 16.77 -19.72 11.35
N GLN A 195 16.83 -18.41 11.06
CA GLN A 195 17.92 -17.55 11.52
C GLN A 195 17.93 -17.36 13.05
N THR A 196 16.75 -17.29 13.67
CA THR A 196 16.62 -17.06 15.12
C THR A 196 16.70 -18.34 15.95
N GLY A 197 16.67 -19.52 15.32
CA GLY A 197 16.64 -20.81 16.02
C GLY A 197 15.43 -20.98 16.95
N THR A 198 14.36 -20.20 16.72
CA THR A 198 13.21 -20.13 17.62
C THR A 198 12.40 -21.42 17.51
N THR A 199 12.59 -22.32 18.47
CA THR A 199 11.84 -23.57 18.62
C THR A 199 10.68 -23.37 19.59
N ASN A 200 9.76 -22.47 19.25
CA ASN A 200 8.55 -22.29 20.06
C ASN A 200 7.53 -23.38 19.66
N PRO A 201 7.15 -24.33 20.53
CA PRO A 201 6.30 -25.46 20.16
C PRO A 201 4.90 -25.10 19.68
N LYS A 202 4.46 -23.85 19.92
CA LYS A 202 3.18 -23.29 19.47
C LYS A 202 3.27 -22.61 18.09
N GLU A 203 4.46 -22.45 17.55
CA GLU A 203 4.68 -21.83 16.26
C GLU A 203 4.99 -22.90 15.21
N MET A 204 4.50 -22.69 13.99
CA MET A 204 4.73 -23.62 12.89
C MET A 204 6.23 -23.78 12.65
N SER A 205 6.66 -25.00 12.34
CA SER A 205 8.05 -25.25 11.97
C SER A 205 8.42 -24.49 10.70
N SER A 206 9.70 -24.15 10.54
CA SER A 206 10.21 -23.49 9.33
C SER A 206 9.86 -24.29 8.07
N ASN A 207 9.95 -25.61 8.11
CA ASN A 207 9.60 -26.49 6.99
C ASN A 207 8.11 -26.40 6.61
N GLU A 208 7.22 -26.28 7.61
CA GLU A 208 5.79 -26.10 7.35
C GLU A 208 5.50 -24.71 6.76
N LEU A 209 6.20 -23.68 7.22
CA LEU A 209 6.10 -22.33 6.64
C LEU A 209 6.58 -22.30 5.18
N TYR A 210 7.72 -22.93 4.86
CA TYR A 210 8.17 -23.08 3.47
C TYR A 210 7.17 -23.85 2.62
N SER A 211 6.62 -24.95 3.14
CA SER A 211 5.61 -25.74 2.43
C SER A 211 4.34 -24.92 2.14
N GLN A 212 3.82 -24.18 3.13
CA GLN A 212 2.67 -23.31 2.91
C GLN A 212 3.00 -22.16 1.93
N SER A 213 4.18 -21.56 2.05
CA SER A 213 4.64 -20.54 1.11
C SER A 213 4.65 -21.06 -0.33
N ALA A 214 5.21 -22.26 -0.56
CA ALA A 214 5.24 -22.90 -1.86
C ALA A 214 3.84 -23.14 -2.44
N ILE A 215 2.90 -23.60 -1.62
CA ILE A 215 1.50 -23.81 -2.02
C ILE A 215 0.88 -22.48 -2.51
N TYR A 216 1.01 -21.40 -1.72
CA TYR A 216 0.43 -20.10 -2.10
C TYR A 216 1.11 -19.51 -3.34
N ILE A 217 2.44 -19.59 -3.45
CA ILE A 217 3.16 -19.09 -4.64
C ILE A 217 2.79 -19.89 -5.89
N ALA A 218 2.68 -21.22 -5.79
CA ALA A 218 2.22 -22.06 -6.88
C ALA A 218 0.77 -21.72 -7.29
N ALA A 219 -0.13 -21.49 -6.33
CA ALA A 219 -1.50 -21.07 -6.59
C ALA A 219 -1.56 -19.70 -7.29
N ALA A 220 -0.78 -18.71 -6.85
CA ALA A 220 -0.71 -17.41 -7.49
C ALA A 220 -0.18 -17.50 -8.93
N HIS A 221 0.86 -18.32 -9.15
CA HIS A 221 1.38 -18.60 -10.48
C HIS A 221 0.33 -19.30 -11.37
N ALA A 222 -0.40 -20.29 -10.84
CA ALA A 222 -1.44 -20.99 -11.60
C ALA A 222 -2.56 -20.05 -12.06
N LEU A 223 -2.96 -19.09 -11.22
CA LEU A 223 -3.95 -18.06 -11.57
C LEU A 223 -3.42 -17.05 -12.60
N LYS A 224 -2.12 -16.76 -12.59
CA LYS A 224 -1.47 -15.76 -13.45
C LYS A 224 -0.07 -16.22 -13.93
N PRO A 225 0.01 -17.19 -14.86
CA PRO A 225 1.27 -17.80 -15.27
C PRO A 225 2.20 -16.84 -16.03
N ASN A 226 1.65 -15.79 -16.64
CA ASN A 226 2.42 -14.81 -17.41
C ASN A 226 3.10 -13.74 -16.54
N TYR A 227 2.86 -13.74 -15.22
CA TYR A 227 3.53 -12.81 -14.30
C TYR A 227 4.92 -13.33 -13.97
N SER A 228 5.94 -12.74 -14.58
CA SER A 228 7.34 -13.15 -14.42
C SER A 228 7.80 -13.23 -12.96
N VAL A 229 7.31 -12.30 -12.13
CA VAL A 229 7.57 -12.27 -10.68
C VAL A 229 7.11 -13.57 -10.00
N TYR A 230 5.95 -14.12 -10.39
CA TYR A 230 5.41 -15.34 -9.80
C TYR A 230 6.20 -16.57 -10.27
N SER A 231 6.61 -16.59 -11.54
CA SER A 231 7.46 -17.66 -12.07
C SER A 231 8.83 -17.68 -11.38
N SER A 232 9.41 -16.52 -11.10
CA SER A 232 10.66 -16.41 -10.34
C SER A 232 10.50 -16.88 -8.89
N ALA A 233 9.45 -16.44 -8.21
CA ALA A 233 9.15 -16.89 -6.85
C ALA A 233 8.89 -18.40 -6.78
N LEU A 234 8.22 -18.97 -7.78
CA LEU A 234 7.95 -20.41 -7.85
C LEU A 234 9.25 -21.23 -7.91
N LYS A 235 10.21 -20.79 -8.73
CA LYS A 235 11.54 -21.43 -8.80
C LYS A 235 12.27 -21.39 -7.46
N LEU A 236 12.18 -20.27 -6.75
CA LEU A 236 12.80 -20.09 -5.43
C LEU A 236 12.21 -21.05 -4.39
N VAL A 237 10.88 -21.15 -4.30
CA VAL A 237 10.25 -22.01 -3.28
C VAL A 237 10.38 -23.50 -3.61
N HIS A 238 10.48 -23.87 -4.89
CA HIS A 238 10.74 -25.25 -5.28
C HIS A 238 12.06 -25.79 -4.71
N SER A 239 13.12 -24.99 -4.66
CA SER A 239 14.40 -25.44 -4.10
C SER A 239 14.36 -25.65 -2.59
N MET A 240 13.43 -24.99 -1.88
CA MET A 240 13.35 -25.06 -0.41
C MET A 240 12.50 -26.23 0.11
N VAL A 241 11.61 -26.78 -0.71
CA VAL A 241 10.75 -27.92 -0.35
C VAL A 241 11.31 -29.26 -0.85
N SER A 242 12.39 -29.23 -1.65
CA SER A 242 13.01 -30.43 -2.24
C SER A 242 14.15 -31.03 -1.38
N ILE A 243 14.22 -30.67 -0.09
CA ILE A 243 15.21 -31.13 0.90
C ILE A 243 14.48 -31.99 1.94
#